data_AF-A0A4U3CFP7-F1
#
_entry.id   AF-A0A4U3CFP7-F1
#
_cell.length_a   1.000
_cell.length_b   1.000
_cell.length_c   1.000
_cell.angle_alpha   90.00
_cell.angle_beta   90.00
_cell.angle_gamma   90.00
#
_symmetry.space_group_name_H-M   'P 1'
#
loop_
_entity.id
_entity.type
_entity.pdbx_description
1 polymer ?
#
loop_
_entity_poly.entity_id
_entity_poly.type
_entity_poly.pdbx_seq_one_letter_code
_entity_poly.pdbx_strand_id
1 'polypeptide(L)'
;MTGVSPVSGTAAAGFGFSPYAPAAEARALASAGDRDRRRKPQDWQEALDELEGDVLDAEAALARNRSEEIATWGRRTEDWVPPNDLGPLPENLRERAARLLQHQLAVAEQLVERITQSQKQRDLAARMSYAPTRPVASFIDRGL
;
A
#
# COMPACT_ATOMS: atom_id res chain seq x y z
N MET A 1 -50.11 -41.55 -13.37
CA MET A 1 -49.75 -40.82 -14.61
C MET A 1 -49.76 -39.32 -14.32
N THR A 2 -48.61 -38.73 -14.06
CA THR A 2 -48.20 -37.38 -14.51
C THR A 2 -46.78 -37.14 -14.00
N GLY A 3 -45.84 -36.98 -14.94
CA GLY A 3 -44.44 -36.70 -14.67
C GLY A 3 -44.21 -35.23 -14.34
N VAL A 4 -43.25 -34.96 -13.47
CA VAL A 4 -42.68 -33.63 -13.28
C VAL A 4 -41.24 -33.71 -13.79
N SER A 5 -40.99 -33.03 -14.90
CA SER A 5 -39.65 -32.84 -15.47
C SER A 5 -38.85 -31.86 -14.62
N PRO A 6 -37.52 -31.99 -14.50
CA PRO A 6 -36.68 -30.93 -13.97
C PRO A 6 -36.53 -29.80 -15.00
N VAL A 7 -36.77 -28.55 -14.57
CA VAL A 7 -36.45 -27.35 -15.33
C VAL A 7 -34.92 -27.20 -15.38
N SER A 8 -34.40 -27.30 -16.60
CA SER A 8 -33.01 -27.01 -16.93
C SER A 8 -32.78 -25.51 -16.80
N GLY A 9 -32.09 -25.09 -15.75
CA GLY A 9 -31.61 -23.71 -15.58
C GLY A 9 -30.32 -23.53 -16.37
N THR A 10 -30.44 -22.99 -17.58
CA THR A 10 -29.31 -22.53 -18.39
C THR A 10 -28.59 -21.39 -17.67
N ALA A 11 -27.30 -21.59 -17.39
CA ALA A 11 -26.38 -20.54 -17.00
C ALA A 11 -26.18 -19.59 -18.19
N ALA A 12 -27.01 -18.55 -18.27
CA ALA A 12 -26.64 -17.36 -19.02
C ALA A 12 -25.55 -16.65 -18.22
N ALA A 13 -24.30 -16.86 -18.62
CA ALA A 13 -23.17 -16.01 -18.25
C ALA A 13 -23.47 -14.59 -18.76
N GLY A 14 -24.19 -13.82 -17.95
CA GLY A 14 -24.31 -12.38 -18.12
C GLY A 14 -22.95 -11.77 -17.85
N PHE A 15 -22.22 -11.45 -18.91
CA PHE A 15 -21.15 -10.46 -18.88
C PHE A 15 -21.78 -9.11 -18.52
N GLY A 16 -22.00 -8.90 -17.22
CA GLY A 16 -22.36 -7.61 -16.67
C GLY A 16 -21.20 -6.66 -16.90
N PHE A 17 -21.43 -5.63 -17.71
CA PHE A 17 -20.60 -4.43 -17.72
C PHE A 17 -20.64 -3.84 -16.31
N SER A 18 -19.62 -4.14 -15.51
CA SER A 18 -19.50 -3.63 -14.15
C SER A 18 -19.09 -2.16 -14.24
N PRO A 19 -19.92 -1.20 -13.78
CA PRO A 19 -19.57 0.22 -13.80
C PRO A 19 -18.42 0.57 -12.84
N TYR A 20 -17.82 -0.43 -12.17
CA TYR A 20 -16.66 -0.34 -11.30
C TYR A 20 -15.33 -0.75 -11.96
N ALA A 21 -15.31 -0.97 -13.28
CA ALA A 21 -14.10 -1.25 -14.05
C ALA A 21 -12.95 -0.21 -13.97
N PRO A 22 -13.15 1.11 -13.72
CA PRO A 22 -12.01 2.03 -13.78
C PRO A 22 -10.98 1.79 -12.68
N ALA A 23 -11.41 1.32 -11.49
CA ALA A 23 -10.49 1.04 -10.39
C ALA A 23 -9.63 -0.21 -10.65
N ALA A 24 -10.19 -1.22 -11.31
CA ALA A 24 -9.48 -2.45 -11.64
C ALA A 24 -8.43 -2.21 -12.75
N GLU A 25 -8.79 -1.43 -13.77
CA GLU A 25 -7.86 -1.02 -14.83
C GLU A 25 -6.76 -0.09 -14.32
N ALA A 26 -7.10 0.90 -13.48
CA ALA A 26 -6.10 1.76 -12.84
C ALA A 26 -5.13 0.96 -11.97
N ARG A 27 -5.63 -0.07 -11.26
CA ARG A 27 -4.80 -0.97 -10.44
C ARG A 27 -3.95 -1.92 -11.29
N ALA A 28 -4.46 -2.38 -12.43
CA ALA A 28 -3.72 -3.19 -13.39
C ALA A 28 -2.59 -2.38 -14.06
N LEU A 29 -2.86 -1.14 -14.47
CA LEU A 29 -1.88 -0.19 -15.00
C LEU A 29 -0.83 0.19 -13.96
N ALA A 30 -1.25 0.44 -12.71
CA ALA A 30 -0.32 0.66 -11.60
C ALA A 30 0.57 -0.57 -11.35
N SER A 31 0.01 -1.79 -11.40
CA SER A 31 0.80 -3.02 -11.27
C SER A 31 1.71 -3.27 -12.48
N ALA A 32 1.34 -2.80 -13.68
CA ALA A 32 2.18 -2.90 -14.86
C ALA A 32 3.42 -2.00 -14.76
N GLY A 33 3.26 -0.76 -14.30
CA GLY A 33 4.39 0.13 -14.00
C GLY A 33 5.27 -0.39 -12.86
N ASP A 34 4.66 -1.03 -11.85
CA ASP A 34 5.37 -1.69 -10.75
C ASP A 34 6.15 -2.94 -11.23
N ARG A 35 5.72 -3.60 -12.31
CA ARG A 35 6.42 -4.74 -12.93
C ARG A 35 7.61 -4.31 -13.77
N ASP A 36 7.52 -3.19 -14.49
CA ASP A 36 8.64 -2.67 -15.29
C ASP A 36 9.82 -2.26 -14.40
N ARG A 37 9.53 -1.71 -13.20
CA ARG A 37 10.53 -1.42 -12.15
C ARG A 37 11.15 -2.65 -11.49
N ARG A 38 10.59 -3.86 -11.66
CA ARG A 38 11.13 -5.11 -11.10
C ARG A 38 12.09 -5.82 -12.05
N ARG A 39 12.44 -5.20 -13.16
CA ARG A 39 13.48 -5.73 -14.03
C ARG A 39 14.81 -5.72 -13.28
N LYS A 40 15.58 -6.80 -13.38
CA LYS A 40 16.90 -6.88 -12.74
C LYS A 40 17.82 -5.84 -13.41
N PRO A 41 18.47 -4.94 -12.64
CA PRO A 41 19.38 -3.94 -13.21
C PRO A 41 20.56 -4.63 -13.88
N GLN A 42 21.05 -4.06 -14.98
CA GLN A 42 22.14 -4.60 -15.78
C GLN A 42 23.51 -4.13 -15.30
N ASP A 43 23.58 -2.98 -14.63
CA ASP A 43 24.79 -2.44 -14.02
C ASP A 43 24.51 -1.69 -12.70
N TRP A 44 25.58 -1.31 -12.01
CA TRP A 44 25.50 -0.62 -10.72
C TRP A 44 24.98 0.83 -10.84
N GLN A 45 25.07 1.47 -12.00
CA GLN A 45 24.50 2.80 -12.20
C GLN A 45 22.99 2.71 -12.29
N GLU A 46 22.46 1.80 -13.11
CA GLU A 46 21.02 1.55 -13.23
C GLU A 46 20.42 1.16 -11.87
N ALA A 47 21.07 0.27 -11.12
CA ALA A 47 20.63 -0.13 -9.79
C ALA A 47 20.56 1.05 -8.79
N LEU A 48 21.53 1.96 -8.82
CA LEU A 48 21.55 3.13 -7.96
C LEU A 48 20.54 4.20 -8.41
N ASP A 49 20.36 4.38 -9.72
CA ASP A 49 19.37 5.30 -10.29
C ASP A 49 17.94 4.87 -9.90
N GLU A 50 17.63 3.58 -9.96
CA GLU A 50 16.36 3.02 -9.53
C GLU A 50 16.12 3.24 -8.03
N LEU A 51 17.12 2.95 -7.19
CA LEU A 51 17.03 3.18 -5.74
C LEU A 51 16.87 4.66 -5.38
N GLU A 52 17.53 5.56 -6.10
CA GLU A 52 17.33 7.01 -5.96
C GLU A 52 15.91 7.42 -6.35
N GLY A 53 15.38 6.87 -7.45
CA GLY A 53 14.00 7.08 -7.86
C GLY A 53 12.99 6.65 -6.80
N ASP A 54 13.19 5.49 -6.18
CA ASP A 54 12.32 4.99 -5.11
C ASP A 54 12.34 5.90 -3.87
N VAL A 55 13.51 6.43 -3.50
CA VAL A 55 13.62 7.41 -2.39
C VAL A 55 12.83 8.68 -2.70
N LEU A 56 12.97 9.22 -3.91
CA LEU A 56 12.24 10.42 -4.32
C LEU A 56 10.72 10.18 -4.36
N ASP A 57 10.28 9.01 -4.82
CA ASP A 57 8.86 8.62 -4.81
C ASP A 57 8.33 8.54 -3.36
N ALA A 58 9.13 8.02 -2.43
CA ALA A 58 8.79 7.95 -1.01
C ALA A 58 8.69 9.34 -0.37
N GLU A 59 9.64 10.22 -0.65
CA GLU A 59 9.61 11.62 -0.21
C GLU A 59 8.39 12.37 -0.77
N ALA A 60 8.05 12.15 -2.04
CA ALA A 60 6.86 12.74 -2.64
C ALA A 60 5.57 12.24 -1.94
N ALA A 61 5.50 10.97 -1.56
CA ALA A 61 4.38 10.42 -0.80
C ALA A 61 4.28 11.05 0.60
N LEU A 62 5.40 11.23 1.29
CA LEU A 62 5.50 11.92 2.57
C LEU A 62 5.06 13.39 2.46
N ALA A 63 5.56 14.12 1.47
CA ALA A 63 5.24 15.53 1.25
C ALA A 63 3.74 15.75 0.96
N ARG A 64 3.10 14.83 0.24
CA ARG A 64 1.66 14.85 -0.05
C ARG A 64 0.79 14.34 1.11
N ASN A 65 1.40 13.85 2.19
CA ASN A 65 0.76 13.30 3.38
C ASN A 65 -0.30 12.21 3.07
N ARG A 66 -0.06 11.38 2.04
CA ARG A 66 -1.00 10.34 1.61
C ARG A 66 -0.79 9.06 2.41
N SER A 67 -1.50 8.95 3.54
CA SER A 67 -1.33 7.85 4.52
C SER A 67 -1.48 6.43 3.94
N GLU A 68 -2.36 6.22 2.95
CA GLU A 68 -2.53 4.91 2.30
C GLU A 68 -1.33 4.52 1.43
N GLU A 69 -0.73 5.50 0.74
CA GLU A 69 0.47 5.27 -0.06
C GLU A 69 1.68 5.03 0.84
N ILE A 70 1.82 5.83 1.89
CA ILE A 70 2.84 5.66 2.93
C ILE A 70 2.77 4.25 3.54
N ALA A 71 1.58 3.73 3.83
CA ALA A 71 1.41 2.37 4.35
C ALA A 71 1.79 1.26 3.35
N THR A 72 1.81 1.55 2.05
CA THR A 72 2.16 0.56 1.02
C THR A 72 3.68 0.40 0.86
N TRP A 73 4.47 1.40 1.27
CA TRP A 73 5.93 1.36 1.19
C TRP A 73 6.56 0.19 1.95
N GLY A 74 6.01 -0.18 3.12
CA GLY A 74 6.52 -1.32 3.89
C GLY A 74 6.53 -2.63 3.07
N ARG A 75 5.48 -2.88 2.28
CA ARG A 75 5.44 -4.06 1.40
C ARG A 75 6.38 -3.97 0.20
N ARG A 76 6.54 -2.76 -0.37
CA ARG A 76 7.46 -2.56 -1.50
C ARG A 76 8.91 -2.84 -1.14
N THR A 77 9.33 -2.46 0.07
CA THR A 77 10.69 -2.72 0.55
C THR A 77 10.96 -4.22 0.71
N GLU A 78 9.96 -5.03 1.10
CA GLU A 78 10.10 -6.49 1.21
C GLU A 78 10.30 -7.18 -0.16
N ASP A 79 9.78 -6.58 -1.23
CA ASP A 79 9.91 -7.11 -2.60
C ASP A 79 11.26 -6.78 -3.26
N TRP A 80 12.06 -5.87 -2.67
CA TRP A 80 13.35 -5.49 -3.24
C TRP A 80 14.39 -6.59 -3.04
N VAL A 81 15.02 -7.02 -4.14
CA VAL A 81 16.08 -8.04 -4.13
C VAL A 81 17.38 -7.40 -4.60
N PRO A 82 18.44 -7.40 -3.78
CA PRO A 82 19.72 -6.82 -4.17
C PRO A 82 20.32 -7.57 -5.37
N PRO A 83 20.93 -6.85 -6.32
CA PRO A 83 21.52 -7.48 -7.50
C PRO A 83 22.82 -8.21 -7.13
N ASN A 84 22.81 -9.54 -7.20
CA ASN A 84 23.96 -10.38 -6.83
C ASN A 84 24.95 -10.65 -7.98
N ASP A 85 24.57 -10.36 -9.23
CA ASP A 85 25.34 -10.78 -10.42
C ASP A 85 26.19 -9.64 -11.01
N LEU A 86 26.19 -8.45 -10.38
CA LEU A 86 26.86 -7.25 -10.91
C LEU A 86 28.34 -7.13 -10.51
N GLY A 87 28.86 -8.08 -9.73
CA GLY A 87 30.21 -7.99 -9.17
C GLY A 87 30.35 -6.87 -8.12
N PRO A 88 31.58 -6.51 -7.72
CA PRO A 88 31.79 -5.49 -6.69
C PRO A 88 31.38 -4.08 -7.16
N LEU A 89 30.91 -3.26 -6.22
CA LEU A 89 30.56 -1.86 -6.51
C LEU A 89 31.80 -1.07 -6.97
N PRO A 90 31.76 -0.40 -8.14
CA PRO A 90 32.84 0.44 -8.63
C PRO A 90 33.22 1.57 -7.65
N GLU A 91 34.52 1.88 -7.54
CA GLU A 91 35.03 2.87 -6.58
C GLU A 91 34.41 4.27 -6.78
N ASN A 92 34.24 4.68 -8.03
CA ASN A 92 33.61 5.96 -8.39
C ASN A 92 32.14 6.07 -7.95
N LEU A 93 31.47 4.96 -7.63
CA LEU A 93 30.09 4.94 -7.17
C LEU A 93 29.96 4.80 -5.66
N ARG A 94 31.03 4.46 -4.92
CA ARG A 94 30.94 4.22 -3.46
C ARG A 94 30.43 5.45 -2.69
N GLU A 95 30.94 6.63 -3.03
CA GLU A 95 30.54 7.86 -2.35
C GLU A 95 29.06 8.18 -2.61
N ARG A 96 28.60 7.96 -3.85
CA ARG A 96 27.19 8.13 -4.23
C ARG A 96 26.29 7.15 -3.49
N ALA A 97 26.65 5.86 -3.49
CA ALA A 97 25.92 4.83 -2.76
C ALA A 97 25.86 5.10 -1.26
N ALA A 98 26.95 5.59 -0.66
CA ALA A 98 26.99 5.94 0.76
C ALA A 98 26.04 7.12 1.07
N ARG A 99 26.04 8.17 0.24
CA ARG A 99 25.12 9.30 0.38
C ARG A 99 23.67 8.87 0.22
N LEU A 100 23.38 8.03 -0.77
CA LEU A 100 22.06 7.46 -0.98
C LEU A 100 21.59 6.64 0.22
N LEU A 101 22.44 5.80 0.80
CA LEU A 101 22.09 5.02 1.99
C LEU A 101 21.73 5.91 3.18
N GLN A 102 22.51 6.96 3.43
CA GLN A 102 22.19 7.90 4.52
C GLN A 102 20.84 8.58 4.28
N HIS A 103 20.55 8.96 3.03
CA HIS A 103 19.28 9.55 2.65
C HIS A 103 18.12 8.56 2.82
N GLN A 104 18.29 7.31 2.39
CA GLN A 104 17.33 6.23 2.58
C GLN A 104 16.97 6.04 4.06
N LEU A 105 17.96 6.02 4.95
CA LEU A 105 17.72 5.88 6.39
C LEU A 105 16.91 7.05 6.95
N ALA A 106 17.24 8.30 6.58
CA ALA A 106 16.51 9.48 7.02
C ALA A 106 15.05 9.51 6.52
N VAL A 107 14.79 9.02 5.30
CA VAL A 107 13.42 8.92 4.75
C VAL A 107 12.66 7.76 5.39
N ALA A 108 13.32 6.62 5.63
CA ALA A 108 12.73 5.47 6.28
C ALA A 108 12.26 5.80 7.71
N GLU A 109 13.04 6.57 8.47
CA GLU A 109 12.64 7.05 9.80
C GLU A 109 11.34 7.86 9.75
N GLN A 110 11.23 8.79 8.79
CA GLN A 110 10.03 9.60 8.60
C GLN A 110 8.83 8.76 8.16
N LEU A 111 9.02 7.78 7.28
CA LEU A 111 7.96 6.85 6.87
C LEU A 111 7.41 6.07 8.07
N VAL A 112 8.28 5.47 8.88
CA VAL A 112 7.88 4.69 10.05
C VAL A 112 7.09 5.54 11.04
N GLU A 113 7.55 6.77 11.29
CA GLU A 113 6.85 7.71 12.17
C GLU A 113 5.43 7.99 11.64
N ARG A 114 5.28 8.30 10.35
CA ARG A 114 3.98 8.60 9.74
C ARG A 114 3.03 7.42 9.75
N ILE A 115 3.52 6.21 9.46
CA ILE A 115 2.73 4.97 9.52
C ILE A 115 2.18 4.79 10.93
N THR A 116 3.05 4.92 11.94
CA THR A 116 2.67 4.73 13.35
C THR A 116 1.68 5.79 13.82
N GLN A 117 1.86 7.06 13.44
CA GLN A 117 0.92 8.14 13.74
C GLN A 117 -0.47 7.87 13.13
N SER A 118 -0.50 7.45 11.86
CA SER A 118 -1.75 7.14 11.15
C SER A 118 -2.51 5.98 11.78
N GLN A 119 -1.81 4.93 12.22
CA GLN A 119 -2.43 3.79 12.92
C GLN A 119 -3.06 4.22 14.25
N LYS A 120 -2.35 4.99 15.07
CA LYS A 120 -2.88 5.52 16.35
C LYS A 120 -4.15 6.34 16.16
N GLN A 121 -4.21 7.16 15.10
CA GLN A 121 -5.40 7.95 14.78
C GLN A 121 -6.59 7.05 14.42
N ARG A 122 -6.37 6.02 13.60
CA ARG A 122 -7.43 5.04 13.25
C ARG A 122 -7.94 4.28 14.46
N ASP A 123 -7.04 3.84 15.34
CA ASP A 123 -7.40 3.12 16.57
C ASP A 123 -8.22 3.99 17.52
N LEU A 124 -7.85 5.27 17.66
CA LEU A 124 -8.61 6.23 18.47
C LEU A 124 -10.02 6.46 17.89
N ALA A 125 -10.12 6.66 16.57
CA ALA A 125 -11.39 6.84 15.89
C ALA A 125 -12.30 5.61 16.06
N ALA A 126 -11.75 4.40 15.94
CA ALA A 126 -12.47 3.16 16.18
C ALA A 126 -12.98 3.04 17.62
N ARG A 127 -12.17 3.43 18.62
CA ARG A 127 -12.62 3.44 20.03
C ARG A 127 -13.75 4.43 20.26
N MET A 128 -13.71 5.60 19.64
CA MET A 128 -14.79 6.58 19.72
C MET A 128 -16.07 6.10 19.03
N SER A 129 -15.96 5.39 17.90
CA SER A 129 -17.13 4.89 17.17
C SER A 129 -17.90 3.79 17.92
N TYR A 130 -17.20 3.00 18.74
CA TYR A 130 -17.82 1.93 19.56
C TYR A 130 -18.07 2.35 21.02
N ALA A 131 -17.79 3.61 21.38
CA ALA A 131 -18.07 4.09 22.72
C ALA A 131 -19.61 4.08 22.94
N PRO A 132 -20.09 3.53 24.08
CA PRO A 132 -21.53 3.48 24.35
C PRO A 132 -22.12 4.89 24.32
N THR A 133 -23.28 5.05 23.69
CA THR A 133 -24.04 6.30 23.68
C THR A 133 -24.13 6.83 25.11
N ARG A 134 -23.79 8.12 25.29
CA ARG A 134 -23.82 8.82 26.58
C ARG A 134 -25.06 8.38 27.37
N PRO A 135 -24.92 7.93 28.63
CA PRO A 135 -26.06 7.47 29.41
C PRO A 135 -27.12 8.59 29.44
N VAL A 136 -28.31 8.28 28.93
CA VAL A 136 -29.45 9.17 28.98
C VAL A 136 -29.83 9.32 30.45
N ALA A 137 -29.91 10.57 30.94
CA ALA A 137 -30.30 10.84 32.31
C ALA A 137 -31.66 10.19 32.57
N SER A 138 -31.66 9.11 33.35
CA SER A 138 -32.85 8.32 33.68
C SER A 138 -33.28 8.74 35.08
N PHE A 139 -34.42 9.41 35.20
CA PHE A 139 -35.00 9.74 36.50
C PHE A 139 -35.76 8.52 37.03
N ILE A 140 -35.35 7.99 38.18
CA ILE A 140 -36.08 6.94 38.88
C ILE A 140 -36.95 7.60 39.94
N ASP A 141 -38.25 7.65 39.69
CA ASP A 141 -39.23 8.02 40.71
C ASP A 141 -39.43 6.83 41.66
N ARG A 142 -39.15 7.04 42.95
CA ARG A 142 -39.48 6.07 44.00
C ARG A 142 -40.75 6.56 44.70
N GLY A 143 -41.89 6.09 44.22
CA GLY A 143 -43.17 6.24 44.91
C GLY A 143 -43.17 5.44 46.22
N LEU A 144 -43.62 6.12 47.29
CA LEU A 144 -43.89 5.57 48.62
C LEU A 144 -45.23 4.82 48.66
#